data_AF-A0A0R2NMU5-F1
#
_entry.id   AF-A0A0R2NMU5-F1
#
_cell.length_a   1.000
_cell.length_b   1.000
_cell.length_c   1.000
_cell.angle_alpha   90.00
_cell.angle_beta   90.00
_cell.angle_gamma   90.00
#
_symmetry.space_group_name_H-M   'P 1'
#
loop_
_entity.id
_entity.type
_entity.pdbx_description
1 polymer ?
#
loop_
_entity_poly.entity_id
_entity_poly.type
_entity_poly.pdbx_seq_one_letter_code
_entity_poly.pdbx_strand_id
1 'polypeptide(L)'
;MRVALLTGSTQSSKNESLSKVLTELSESYHFEFLNFGAFDSEETKYNYLDTAILSGMLLNSGSVDLVITGCSSGMGSQLAHNSVPGILCGYGRSYEEANLFTRINQGNSFAYPLGLEWGWGAEIKFKSTMQGLFDGFQQDPYPAKDKERKQRDADALKLMKKNNQVSWKTMVEDLSTEQRAKLTEKNDVIEYVQNKNAQFHF
;
A
#
# COMPACT_ATOMS: atom_id res chain seq x y z
N MET A 1 -5.15 -7.64 -11.04
CA MET A 1 -4.44 -7.18 -9.82
C MET A 1 -5.46 -7.06 -8.70
N ARG A 2 -5.08 -7.33 -7.46
CA ARG A 2 -5.87 -7.10 -6.24
C ARG A 2 -5.27 -5.93 -5.50
N VAL A 3 -6.05 -4.87 -5.35
CA VAL A 3 -5.58 -3.57 -4.83
C VAL A 3 -6.32 -3.27 -3.54
N ALA A 4 -5.59 -3.18 -2.44
CA ALA A 4 -6.12 -2.83 -1.14
C ALA A 4 -5.97 -1.32 -0.84
N LEU A 5 -7.00 -0.70 -0.28
CA LEU A 5 -6.90 0.58 0.43
C LEU A 5 -6.80 0.31 1.93
N LEU A 6 -5.73 0.79 2.56
CA LEU A 6 -5.57 0.76 4.02
C LEU A 6 -4.82 2.01 4.50
N THR A 7 -5.51 2.89 5.23
CA THR A 7 -4.98 4.17 5.72
C THR A 7 -5.05 4.26 7.25
N GLY A 8 -4.24 5.14 7.85
CA GLY A 8 -4.32 5.37 9.30
C GLY A 8 -5.61 6.08 9.71
N SER A 9 -6.14 5.76 10.90
CA SER A 9 -7.44 6.24 11.38
C SER A 9 -7.55 7.76 11.53
N THR A 10 -6.46 8.52 11.52
CA THR A 10 -6.55 9.99 11.45
C THR A 10 -7.10 10.50 10.12
N GLN A 11 -7.21 9.63 9.12
CA GLN A 11 -7.70 9.94 7.77
C GLN A 11 -8.99 9.18 7.43
N SER A 12 -9.66 8.57 8.40
CA SER A 12 -10.87 7.74 8.20
C SER A 12 -12.00 8.50 7.51
N SER A 13 -12.16 9.80 7.82
CA SER A 13 -13.16 10.68 7.17
C SER A 13 -12.98 10.85 5.66
N LYS A 14 -11.84 10.43 5.10
CA LYS A 14 -11.56 10.48 3.66
C LYS A 14 -11.80 9.14 2.95
N ASN A 15 -12.04 8.07 3.70
CA ASN A 15 -12.17 6.73 3.14
C ASN A 15 -13.22 6.65 2.05
N GLU A 16 -14.40 7.25 2.25
CA GLU A 16 -15.47 7.27 1.25
C GLU A 16 -15.02 7.92 -0.07
N SER A 17 -14.37 9.09 0.00
CA SER A 17 -13.87 9.80 -1.18
C SER A 17 -12.78 9.02 -1.91
N LEU A 18 -11.86 8.41 -1.17
CA LEU A 18 -10.80 7.55 -1.73
C LEU A 18 -11.37 6.29 -2.39
N SER A 19 -12.31 5.64 -1.70
CA SER A 19 -12.99 4.42 -2.14
C SER A 19 -13.78 4.67 -3.43
N LYS A 20 -14.47 5.80 -3.55
CA LYS A 20 -15.19 6.19 -4.77
C LYS A 20 -14.24 6.30 -5.97
N VAL A 21 -13.11 6.98 -5.79
CA VAL A 21 -12.10 7.12 -6.85
C VAL A 21 -11.50 5.77 -7.24
N LEU A 22 -11.12 4.95 -6.26
CA LEU A 22 -10.50 3.65 -6.54
C LEU A 22 -11.48 2.65 -7.15
N THR A 23 -12.76 2.70 -6.78
CA THR A 23 -13.82 1.91 -7.43
C THR A 23 -13.94 2.28 -8.91
N GLU A 24 -14.00 3.56 -9.25
CA GLU A 24 -14.07 4.00 -10.64
C GLU A 24 -12.84 3.55 -11.45
N LEU A 25 -11.65 3.66 -10.87
CA LEU A 25 -10.42 3.20 -11.51
C LEU A 25 -10.35 1.67 -11.61
N SER A 26 -10.97 0.94 -10.68
CA SER A 26 -11.02 -0.52 -10.71
C SER A 26 -11.76 -1.05 -11.94
N GLU A 27 -12.82 -0.35 -12.34
CA GLU A 27 -13.58 -0.65 -13.56
C GLU A 27 -12.74 -0.35 -14.80
N SER A 28 -12.06 0.81 -14.80
CA SER A 28 -11.27 1.29 -15.95
C SER A 28 -10.00 0.48 -16.21
N TYR A 29 -9.33 0.02 -15.14
CA TYR A 29 -8.07 -0.71 -15.20
C TYR A 29 -8.21 -2.22 -14.89
N HIS A 30 -9.44 -2.69 -14.67
CA HIS A 30 -9.80 -4.09 -14.46
C HIS A 30 -9.03 -4.75 -13.29
N PHE A 31 -9.01 -4.10 -12.13
CA PHE A 31 -8.46 -4.67 -10.89
C PHE A 31 -9.56 -4.95 -9.85
N GLU A 32 -9.32 -5.93 -8.96
CA GLU A 32 -10.18 -6.18 -7.80
C GLU A 32 -9.85 -5.14 -6.73
N PHE A 33 -10.80 -4.27 -6.40
CA PHE A 33 -10.64 -3.27 -5.34
C PHE A 33 -11.13 -3.81 -4.00
N LEU A 34 -10.30 -3.66 -2.97
CA LEU A 34 -10.57 -4.09 -1.60
C LEU A 34 -10.36 -2.89 -0.67
N ASN A 35 -11.37 -2.52 0.11
CA ASN A 35 -11.27 -1.44 1.07
C ASN A 35 -11.22 -2.02 2.49
N PHE A 36 -10.07 -1.88 3.14
CA PHE A 36 -9.86 -2.29 4.54
C PHE A 36 -9.82 -1.08 5.48
N GLY A 37 -10.25 0.10 5.01
CA GLY A 37 -10.35 1.29 5.84
C GLY A 37 -9.09 2.17 5.83
N ALA A 38 -8.83 2.96 6.87
CA ALA A 38 -9.64 3.04 8.09
C ALA A 38 -11.09 3.49 7.84
N PHE A 39 -12.02 2.96 8.63
CA PHE A 39 -13.43 3.37 8.61
C PHE A 39 -13.75 4.18 9.88
N ASP A 40 -14.64 5.17 9.78
CA ASP A 40 -15.02 5.98 10.95
C ASP A 40 -15.70 5.14 12.05
N SER A 41 -16.38 4.06 11.66
CA SER A 41 -17.07 3.11 12.56
C SER A 41 -16.14 2.16 13.31
N GLU A 42 -14.83 2.15 13.04
CA GLU A 42 -13.90 1.32 13.78
C GLU A 42 -13.70 1.87 15.20
N GLU A 43 -14.02 1.06 16.20
CA GLU A 43 -13.74 1.37 17.61
C GLU A 43 -12.22 1.47 17.84
N THR A 44 -11.48 0.48 17.35
CA THR A 44 -10.02 0.43 17.44
C THR A 44 -9.39 1.35 16.40
N LYS A 45 -8.52 2.26 16.87
CA LYS A 45 -7.80 3.19 16.01
C LYS A 45 -6.42 2.63 15.62
N TYR A 46 -6.17 2.55 14.32
CA TYR A 46 -4.93 2.07 13.73
C TYR A 46 -4.09 3.25 13.25
N ASN A 47 -2.86 3.34 13.73
CA ASN A 47 -1.93 4.36 13.26
C ASN A 47 -1.19 3.89 11.98
N TYR A 48 -0.29 4.72 11.47
CA TYR A 48 0.45 4.40 10.25
C TYR A 48 1.46 3.24 10.42
N LEU A 49 1.86 2.89 11.65
CA LEU A 49 2.69 1.72 11.94
C LEU A 49 1.83 0.44 11.90
N ASP A 50 0.66 0.47 12.52
CA ASP A 50 -0.27 -0.66 12.56
C ASP A 50 -0.70 -1.04 11.13
N THR A 51 -1.08 -0.03 10.33
CA THR A 51 -1.49 -0.21 8.94
C THR A 51 -0.36 -0.71 8.05
N ALA A 52 0.91 -0.37 8.33
CA ALA A 52 2.05 -0.95 7.64
C ALA A 52 2.18 -2.45 7.91
N ILE A 53 2.01 -2.89 9.15
CA ILE A 53 2.06 -4.31 9.51
C ILE A 53 0.90 -5.08 8.88
N LEU A 54 -0.33 -4.54 8.96
CA LEU A 54 -1.52 -5.12 8.29
C LEU A 54 -1.33 -5.21 6.77
N SER A 55 -0.75 -4.18 6.15
CA SER A 55 -0.38 -4.21 4.72
C SER A 55 0.65 -5.31 4.43
N GLY A 56 1.58 -5.51 5.36
CA GLY A 56 2.55 -6.61 5.32
C GLY A 56 1.88 -7.97 5.36
N MET A 57 0.84 -8.17 6.17
CA MET A 57 0.05 -9.41 6.18
C MET A 57 -0.57 -9.67 4.80
N LEU A 58 -1.25 -8.66 4.25
CA LEU A 58 -1.94 -8.76 2.96
C LEU A 58 -0.96 -9.08 1.80
N LEU A 59 0.19 -8.43 1.77
CA LEU A 59 1.19 -8.60 0.72
C LEU A 59 2.02 -9.88 0.88
N ASN A 60 2.51 -10.20 2.08
CA ASN A 60 3.33 -11.41 2.31
C ASN A 60 2.52 -12.70 2.23
N SER A 61 1.21 -12.66 2.53
CA SER A 61 0.33 -13.80 2.29
C SER A 61 0.01 -14.03 0.81
N GLY A 62 0.32 -13.06 -0.05
CA GLY A 62 -0.09 -13.05 -1.46
C GLY A 62 -1.59 -12.83 -1.65
N SER A 63 -2.30 -12.33 -0.64
CA SER A 63 -3.75 -12.08 -0.70
C SER A 63 -4.09 -10.85 -1.54
N VAL A 64 -3.18 -9.88 -1.61
CA VAL A 64 -3.26 -8.71 -2.49
C VAL A 64 -1.94 -8.49 -3.22
N ASP A 65 -1.97 -7.73 -4.31
CA ASP A 65 -0.80 -7.46 -5.14
C ASP A 65 -0.25 -6.03 -4.92
N LEU A 66 -1.12 -5.10 -4.50
CA LEU A 66 -0.80 -3.69 -4.28
C LEU A 66 -1.57 -3.14 -3.08
N VAL A 67 -0.92 -2.32 -2.26
CA VAL A 67 -1.57 -1.52 -1.21
C VAL A 67 -1.46 -0.03 -1.50
N ILE A 68 -2.59 0.66 -1.54
CA ILE A 68 -2.68 2.12 -1.48
C ILE A 68 -2.86 2.52 -0.02
N THR A 69 -2.00 3.39 0.47
CA THR A 69 -1.99 3.82 1.86
C THR A 69 -1.77 5.33 1.98
N GLY A 70 -1.79 5.83 3.20
CA GLY A 70 -1.54 7.23 3.48
C GLY A 70 -1.78 7.60 4.93
N CYS A 71 -1.16 8.71 5.32
CA CYS A 71 -1.40 9.43 6.55
C CYS A 71 -1.43 10.93 6.23
N SER A 72 -1.46 11.81 7.23
CA SER A 72 -1.57 13.26 7.00
C SER A 72 -0.57 13.78 5.94
N SER A 73 0.73 13.50 6.10
CA SER A 73 1.73 13.89 5.09
C SER A 73 2.09 12.76 4.12
N GLY A 74 1.56 11.54 4.31
CA GLY A 74 1.96 10.34 3.58
C GLY A 74 3.35 9.79 3.97
N MET A 75 4.29 10.65 4.37
CA MET A 75 5.68 10.27 4.70
C MET A 75 5.78 9.23 5.82
N GLY A 76 4.99 9.37 6.89
CA GLY A 76 4.99 8.40 7.99
C GLY A 76 4.59 6.99 7.52
N SER A 77 3.59 6.90 6.65
CA SER A 77 3.17 5.62 6.05
C SER A 77 4.24 5.08 5.12
N GLN A 78 4.83 5.91 4.27
CA GLN A 78 5.94 5.48 3.39
C GLN A 78 7.10 4.88 4.20
N LEU A 79 7.53 5.53 5.28
CA LEU A 79 8.62 5.06 6.14
C LEU A 79 8.26 3.76 6.85
N ALA A 80 7.05 3.67 7.43
CA ALA A 80 6.58 2.49 8.12
C ALA A 80 6.45 1.29 7.18
N HIS A 81 5.79 1.44 6.03
CA HIS A 81 5.67 0.38 5.03
C HIS A 81 7.04 -0.09 4.53
N ASN A 82 7.98 0.83 4.25
CA ASN A 82 9.33 0.42 3.86
C ASN A 82 10.13 -0.27 4.99
N SER A 83 9.68 -0.17 6.24
CA SER A 83 10.27 -0.88 7.38
C SER A 83 9.75 -2.32 7.53
N VAL A 84 8.67 -2.67 6.84
CA VAL A 84 8.09 -4.03 6.85
C VAL A 84 8.76 -4.91 5.78
N PRO A 85 9.13 -6.17 6.09
CA PRO A 85 9.62 -7.14 5.13
C PRO A 85 8.63 -7.36 3.98
N GLY A 86 9.14 -7.43 2.75
CA GLY A 86 8.33 -7.70 1.56
C GLY A 86 7.58 -6.50 0.98
N ILE A 87 7.65 -5.30 1.58
CA ILE A 87 6.96 -4.11 1.07
C ILE A 87 7.94 -3.07 0.50
N LEU A 88 7.84 -2.77 -0.79
CA LEU A 88 8.50 -1.63 -1.42
C LEU A 88 7.49 -0.51 -1.64
N CYS A 89 7.51 0.50 -0.78
CA CYS A 89 6.51 1.57 -0.75
C CYS A 89 7.02 2.85 -1.41
N GLY A 90 6.36 3.25 -2.49
CA GLY A 90 6.55 4.55 -3.13
C GLY A 90 5.81 5.67 -2.41
N TYR A 91 6.11 6.90 -2.81
CA TYR A 91 5.37 8.09 -2.41
C TYR A 91 5.33 9.04 -3.60
N GLY A 92 4.18 9.68 -3.81
CA GLY A 92 4.00 10.66 -4.88
C GLY A 92 2.68 11.40 -4.75
N ARG A 93 2.60 12.54 -5.43
CA ARG A 93 1.51 13.51 -5.39
C ARG A 93 1.08 13.97 -6.78
N SER A 94 1.70 13.44 -7.83
CA SER A 94 1.37 13.72 -9.23
C SER A 94 1.28 12.43 -10.04
N TYR A 95 0.67 12.55 -11.22
CA TYR A 95 0.63 11.50 -12.22
C TYR A 95 2.03 10.96 -12.55
N GLU A 96 2.99 11.85 -12.80
CA GLU A 96 4.35 11.49 -13.22
C GLU A 96 5.11 10.75 -12.13
N GLU A 97 5.02 11.21 -10.88
CA GLU A 97 5.68 10.55 -9.75
C GLU A 97 5.16 9.11 -9.57
N ALA A 98 3.84 8.93 -9.65
CA ALA A 98 3.22 7.61 -9.53
C ALA A 98 3.52 6.70 -10.73
N ASN A 99 3.47 7.24 -11.95
CA ASN A 99 3.79 6.52 -13.19
C ASN A 99 5.26 6.06 -13.22
N LEU A 100 6.19 6.95 -12.85
CA LEU A 100 7.60 6.62 -12.82
C LEU A 100 7.93 5.63 -11.70
N PHE A 101 7.26 5.70 -10.54
CA PHE A 101 7.44 4.73 -9.48
C PHE A 101 7.16 3.29 -9.95
N THR A 102 6.04 3.05 -10.63
CA THR A 102 5.70 1.69 -11.08
C THR A 102 6.60 1.22 -12.21
N ARG A 103 6.97 2.12 -13.14
CA ARG A 103 7.83 1.79 -14.28
C ARG A 103 9.31 1.64 -13.93
N ILE A 104 9.80 2.31 -12.89
CA ILE A 104 11.22 2.30 -12.50
C ILE A 104 11.45 1.39 -11.30
N ASN A 105 10.62 1.46 -10.26
CA ASN A 105 10.84 0.76 -9.00
C ASN A 105 10.04 -0.53 -8.87
N GLN A 106 8.91 -0.65 -9.58
CA GLN A 106 8.03 -1.83 -9.57
C GLN A 106 7.69 -2.28 -8.13
N GLY A 107 7.35 -1.32 -7.28
CA GLY A 107 6.95 -1.58 -5.90
C GLY A 107 5.49 -2.06 -5.77
N ASN A 108 5.13 -2.48 -4.57
CA ASN A 108 3.85 -3.11 -4.24
C ASN A 108 3.07 -2.35 -3.15
N SER A 109 3.50 -1.14 -2.82
CA SER A 109 2.75 -0.22 -1.96
C SER A 109 2.97 1.22 -2.41
N PHE A 110 1.96 2.07 -2.22
CA PHE A 110 2.04 3.49 -2.58
C PHE A 110 1.39 4.37 -1.53
N ALA A 111 2.16 5.28 -0.92
CA ALA A 111 1.68 6.23 0.07
C ALA A 111 1.32 7.57 -0.57
N TYR A 112 0.14 8.09 -0.26
CA TYR A 112 -0.32 9.41 -0.68
C TYR A 112 -0.55 10.33 0.54
N PRO A 113 -0.29 11.65 0.44
CA PRO A 113 -0.60 12.60 1.52
C PRO A 113 -2.09 12.90 1.60
N LEU A 114 -2.72 12.46 2.69
CA LEU A 114 -4.16 12.57 2.88
C LEU A 114 -4.57 13.79 3.71
N GLY A 115 -3.65 14.53 4.31
CA GLY A 115 -3.93 15.75 5.07
C GLY A 115 -3.24 16.98 4.49
N LEU A 116 -1.96 16.86 4.12
CA LEU A 116 -1.20 17.94 3.52
C LEU A 116 -1.72 18.23 2.12
N GLU A 117 -2.12 19.47 1.87
CA GLU A 117 -2.74 19.92 0.61
C GLU A 117 -4.04 19.19 0.23
N TRP A 118 -4.72 18.56 1.20
CA TRP A 118 -6.04 17.95 0.97
C TRP A 118 -7.17 18.98 1.13
N GLY A 119 -7.37 19.79 0.08
CA GLY A 119 -8.40 20.83 0.01
C GLY A 119 -9.41 20.61 -1.12
N TRP A 120 -9.93 21.71 -1.68
CA TRP A 120 -10.89 21.66 -2.78
C TRP A 120 -10.28 20.99 -4.02
N GLY A 121 -10.95 19.97 -4.57
CA GLY A 121 -10.47 19.19 -5.71
C GLY A 121 -9.34 18.20 -5.37
N ALA A 122 -9.07 17.93 -4.09
CA ALA A 122 -8.04 16.97 -3.69
C ALA A 122 -8.32 15.56 -4.22
N GLU A 123 -9.59 15.16 -4.31
CA GLU A 123 -10.03 13.90 -4.91
C GLU A 123 -9.72 13.81 -6.41
N ILE A 124 -9.75 14.93 -7.13
CA ILE A 124 -9.35 15.00 -8.55
C ILE A 124 -7.84 14.79 -8.68
N LYS A 125 -7.04 15.44 -7.82
CA LYS A 125 -5.59 15.26 -7.77
C LYS A 125 -5.21 13.83 -7.37
N PHE A 126 -5.91 13.25 -6.39
CA PHE A 126 -5.74 11.86 -5.98
C PHE A 126 -6.05 10.92 -7.15
N LYS A 127 -7.18 11.11 -7.83
CA LYS A 127 -7.56 10.33 -9.03
C LYS A 127 -6.48 10.41 -10.11
N SER A 128 -6.00 11.60 -10.45
CA SER A 128 -4.93 11.79 -11.45
C SER A 128 -3.64 11.06 -11.04
N THR A 129 -3.27 11.13 -9.76
CA THR A 129 -2.09 10.41 -9.24
C THR A 129 -2.27 8.89 -9.34
N MET A 130 -3.45 8.38 -8.98
CA MET A 130 -3.76 6.94 -9.08
C MET A 130 -3.82 6.48 -10.55
N GLN A 131 -4.34 7.29 -11.47
CA GLN A 131 -4.26 7.01 -12.91
C GLN A 131 -2.81 6.85 -13.36
N GLY A 132 -1.91 7.75 -12.95
CA GLY A 132 -0.49 7.63 -13.23
C GLY A 132 0.11 6.32 -12.72
N LEU A 133 -0.25 5.93 -11.50
CA LEU A 133 0.17 4.65 -10.90
C LEU A 133 -0.24 3.46 -11.77
N PHE A 134 -1.53 3.37 -12.13
CA PHE A 134 -2.09 2.25 -12.87
C PHE A 134 -1.68 2.22 -14.35
N ASP A 135 -1.58 3.38 -15.00
CA ASP A 135 -0.98 3.50 -16.34
C ASP A 135 0.45 2.97 -16.34
N GLY A 136 1.23 3.32 -15.32
CA GLY A 136 2.62 2.90 -15.25
C GLY A 136 2.80 1.39 -15.10
N PHE A 137 1.84 0.68 -14.47
CA PHE A 137 1.83 -0.78 -14.43
C PHE A 137 1.58 -1.44 -15.81
N GLN A 138 1.00 -0.70 -16.76
CA GLN A 138 0.71 -1.18 -18.12
C GLN A 138 1.78 -0.73 -19.14
N GLN A 139 2.77 0.05 -18.73
CA GLN A 139 3.77 0.66 -19.60
C GLN A 139 5.17 0.06 -19.41
N ASP A 140 6.00 0.14 -20.44
CA ASP A 140 7.41 -0.27 -20.37
C ASP A 140 8.20 0.61 -19.39
N PRO A 141 9.29 0.09 -18.77
CA PRO A 141 10.19 0.88 -17.94
C PRO A 141 10.66 2.18 -18.60
N TYR A 142 10.84 3.22 -17.80
CA TYR A 142 11.17 4.56 -18.30
C TYR A 142 12.64 4.97 -17.98
N PRO A 143 13.35 5.57 -18.96
CA PRO A 143 13.01 5.64 -20.37
C PRO A 143 13.15 4.26 -21.04
N ALA A 144 12.37 4.00 -22.10
CA ALA A 144 12.32 2.69 -22.77
C ALA A 144 13.70 2.19 -23.24
N LYS A 145 14.58 3.10 -23.68
CA LYS A 145 15.96 2.79 -24.10
C LYS A 145 16.81 2.15 -23.00
N ASP A 146 16.45 2.34 -21.73
CA ASP A 146 17.20 1.86 -20.57
C ASP A 146 16.48 0.68 -19.86
N LYS A 147 15.48 0.06 -20.51
CA LYS A 147 14.59 -0.96 -19.91
C LYS A 147 15.34 -2.06 -19.15
N GLU A 148 16.34 -2.68 -19.77
CA GLU A 148 17.11 -3.76 -19.16
C GLU A 148 17.90 -3.30 -17.93
N ARG A 149 18.49 -2.09 -17.97
CA ARG A 149 19.19 -1.52 -16.81
C ARG A 149 18.20 -1.23 -15.69
N LYS A 150 17.04 -0.61 -16.00
CA LYS A 150 16.01 -0.29 -15.01
C LYS A 150 15.46 -1.53 -14.31
N GLN A 151 15.22 -2.61 -15.05
CA GLN A 151 14.80 -3.88 -14.45
C GLN A 151 15.87 -4.42 -13.49
N ARG A 152 17.13 -4.47 -13.92
CA ARG A 152 18.25 -4.93 -13.07
C ARG A 152 18.40 -4.11 -11.80
N ASP A 153 18.30 -2.78 -11.89
CA ASP A 153 18.40 -1.89 -10.73
C ASP A 153 17.22 -2.09 -9.76
N ALA A 154 16.00 -2.27 -10.27
CA ALA A 154 14.81 -2.55 -9.46
C ALA A 154 14.92 -3.90 -8.72
N ASP A 155 15.39 -4.94 -9.42
CA ASP A 155 15.61 -6.26 -8.83
C ASP A 155 16.73 -6.23 -7.77
N ALA A 156 17.80 -5.49 -8.04
CA ALA A 156 18.89 -5.28 -7.07
C ALA A 156 18.38 -4.55 -5.81
N LEU A 157 17.53 -3.53 -5.96
CA LEU A 157 16.90 -2.85 -4.81
C LEU A 157 16.05 -3.79 -3.98
N LYS A 158 15.22 -4.63 -4.62
CA LYS A 158 14.40 -5.64 -3.94
C LYS A 158 15.26 -6.65 -3.18
N LEU A 159 16.39 -7.07 -3.77
CA LEU A 159 17.36 -7.96 -3.13
C LEU A 159 18.05 -7.29 -1.94
N MET A 160 18.52 -6.04 -2.09
CA MET A 160 19.13 -5.28 -0.99
C MET A 160 18.17 -5.15 0.19
N LYS A 161 16.91 -4.80 -0.08
CA LYS A 161 15.88 -4.68 0.95
C LYS A 161 15.65 -6.04 1.64
N LYS A 162 15.51 -7.13 0.88
CA LYS A 162 15.37 -8.49 1.44
C LYS A 162 16.55 -8.87 2.35
N ASN A 163 17.78 -8.52 1.97
CA ASN A 163 18.98 -8.85 2.74
C ASN A 163 19.15 -8.00 4.01
N ASN A 164 18.58 -6.79 4.02
CA ASN A 164 18.69 -5.84 5.13
C ASN A 164 17.54 -5.94 6.14
N GLN A 165 16.60 -6.87 5.95
CA GLN A 165 15.44 -7.04 6.80
C GLN A 165 15.35 -8.48 7.31
N VAL A 166 14.81 -8.64 8.52
CA VAL A 166 14.41 -9.97 9.02
C VAL A 166 13.27 -10.53 8.17
N SER A 167 13.02 -11.83 8.29
CA SER A 167 11.85 -12.44 7.64
C SER A 167 10.55 -11.86 8.19
N TRP A 168 9.47 -11.91 7.40
CA TRP A 168 8.12 -11.57 7.87
C TRP A 168 7.77 -12.31 9.17
N LYS A 169 8.00 -13.63 9.20
CA LYS A 169 7.74 -14.48 10.37
C LYS A 169 8.47 -13.97 11.62
N THR A 170 9.77 -13.71 11.50
CA THR A 170 10.61 -13.19 12.60
C THR A 170 10.09 -11.84 13.10
N MET A 171 9.75 -10.92 12.18
CA MET A 171 9.20 -9.62 12.57
C MET A 171 7.90 -9.76 13.38
N VAL A 172 7.00 -10.66 12.99
CA VAL A 172 5.72 -10.89 13.70
C VAL A 172 5.94 -11.55 15.06
N GLU A 173 6.88 -12.50 15.16
CA GLU A 173 7.27 -13.13 16.43
C GLU A 173 7.80 -12.09 17.44
N ASP A 174 8.50 -11.06 16.97
CA ASP A 174 9.08 -9.98 17.79
C ASP A 174 8.07 -8.90 18.22
N LEU A 175 6.84 -8.89 17.68
CA LEU A 175 5.80 -7.94 18.12
C LEU A 175 5.48 -8.12 19.61
N SER A 176 5.08 -7.05 20.29
CA SER A 176 4.57 -7.18 21.65
C SER A 176 3.20 -7.86 21.67
N THR A 177 2.83 -8.45 22.81
CA THR A 177 1.49 -9.03 23.00
C THR A 177 0.39 -7.99 22.75
N GLU A 178 0.60 -6.74 23.15
CA GLU A 178 -0.33 -5.63 22.96
C GLU A 178 -0.47 -5.26 21.47
N GLN A 179 0.65 -5.23 20.73
CA GLN A 179 0.64 -4.99 19.28
C GLN A 179 -0.12 -6.11 18.56
N ARG A 180 0.17 -7.37 18.88
CA ARG A 180 -0.54 -8.51 18.28
C ARG A 180 -2.04 -8.47 18.57
N ALA A 181 -2.42 -8.28 19.84
CA ALA A 181 -3.83 -8.21 20.24
C ALA A 181 -4.57 -7.12 19.45
N LYS A 182 -3.99 -5.91 19.39
CA LYS A 182 -4.56 -4.80 18.62
C LYS A 182 -4.70 -5.14 17.14
N LEU A 183 -3.69 -5.71 16.50
CA LEU A 183 -3.71 -6.03 15.07
C LEU A 183 -4.74 -7.12 14.75
N THR A 184 -4.93 -8.09 15.65
CA THR A 184 -5.93 -9.15 15.48
C THR A 184 -7.38 -8.68 15.59
N GLU A 185 -7.63 -7.49 16.12
CA GLU A 185 -8.98 -6.88 16.11
C GLU A 185 -9.41 -6.42 14.71
N LYS A 186 -8.48 -6.33 13.75
CA LYS A 186 -8.76 -6.00 12.34
C LYS A 186 -9.31 -7.22 11.59
N ASN A 187 -10.45 -7.74 12.04
CA ASN A 187 -11.04 -9.01 11.58
C ASN A 187 -11.22 -9.07 10.05
N ASP A 188 -11.60 -7.97 9.41
CA ASP A 188 -11.74 -7.90 7.95
C ASP A 188 -10.44 -8.24 7.21
N VAL A 189 -9.29 -7.80 7.71
CA VAL A 189 -7.97 -8.17 7.16
C VAL A 189 -7.65 -9.63 7.49
N ILE A 190 -7.82 -10.04 8.75
CA ILE A 190 -7.47 -11.39 9.21
C ILE A 190 -8.27 -12.45 8.46
N GLU A 191 -9.59 -12.30 8.40
CA GLU A 191 -10.49 -13.23 7.70
C GLU A 191 -10.20 -13.25 6.20
N TYR A 192 -9.94 -12.10 5.57
CA TYR A 192 -9.60 -12.07 4.14
C TYR A 192 -8.33 -12.86 3.85
N VAL A 193 -7.27 -12.67 4.65
CA VAL A 193 -6.00 -13.39 4.49
C VAL A 193 -6.20 -14.89 4.71
N GLN A 194 -6.89 -15.29 5.77
CA GLN A 194 -7.13 -16.72 6.06
C GLN A 194 -7.96 -17.40 4.96
N ASN A 195 -8.96 -16.71 4.41
CA ASN A 195 -9.77 -17.23 3.32
C ASN A 195 -8.99 -17.39 2.01
N LYS A 196 -8.00 -16.52 1.74
CA LYS A 196 -7.17 -16.58 0.53
C LYS A 196 -5.97 -17.52 0.69
N ASN A 197 -5.41 -17.64 1.88
CA ASN A 197 -4.26 -18.45 2.18
C ASN A 197 -4.36 -19.05 3.59
N ALA A 198 -5.06 -20.18 3.71
CA ALA A 198 -5.32 -20.84 4.98
C ALA A 198 -4.06 -21.30 5.74
N GLN A 199 -2.90 -21.38 5.06
CA GLN A 199 -1.61 -21.71 5.67
C GLN A 199 -0.86 -20.48 6.19
N PHE A 200 -1.33 -19.27 5.89
CA PHE A 200 -0.75 -18.04 6.42
C PHE A 200 -1.32 -17.78 7.82
N HIS A 201 -0.45 -17.77 8.80
CA HIS A 201 -0.78 -17.49 10.19
C HIS A 201 -0.06 -16.22 10.66
N PHE A 202 -0.80 -15.38 11.39
CA PHE A 202 -0.31 -14.19 12.06
C PHE A 202 -0.05 -14.49 13.54
#